data_AF-A0A954W6W4-F1
#
_entry.id   AF-A0A954W6W4-F1
#
_cell.length_a   1.000
_cell.length_b   1.000
_cell.length_c   1.000
_cell.angle_alpha   90.00
_cell.angle_beta   90.00
_cell.angle_gamma   90.00
#
_symmetry.space_group_name_H-M   'P 1'
#
loop_
_entity.id
_entity.type
_entity.pdbx_description
1 polymer ?
#
loop_
_entity_poly.entity_id
_entity_poly.type
_entity_poly.pdbx_seq_one_letter_code
_entity_poly.pdbx_strand_id
1 'polypeptide(L)'
;MIDITPQGLFDRDNEIRRDGIAGYKGPGLAIQHVEIEGPLTDEFPTRGHRLVFEGLDRREIMPRNPNERKRPNYVGKFEIASTDPAADVTPVLTRVASRAFRRPVPASQVETYVELFKSELAKGSTFEHSLRASVMAIFCSPDFLYLKENPGRLDDFTLATRLAYFLTRTAPDDELLAAAADGKLTSDRAVLLAQTQRLLDDPQSDRFVTDFTDAWLNLREIEFTNPDSALFPEFDRYLQHSMVDETRAYFRQLVADNLGARNIVKSDFAMLNDRLAEHYGIDGVTGPEIRAVTLPPDSVRGGFLSQASVLKVSANGTNTSPVVRGVWVMERILGQAAPPPPAGVPGVEPDIRGATTLRELLDKHRSLDSCRGCHRAIDPPGFALESFNPIGGWRERFRSLGEGDRVETLVNGGKV
;
A
#
# COMPACT_ATOMS: atom_id res chain seq x y z
N MET A 1 -15.52 8.39 19.85
CA MET A 1 -15.69 9.81 19.51
C MET A 1 -14.29 10.40 19.48
N ILE A 2 -13.77 10.68 18.28
CA ILE A 2 -12.48 11.37 18.14
C ILE A 2 -12.78 12.86 18.37
N ASP A 3 -12.06 13.48 19.29
CA ASP A 3 -12.09 14.92 19.52
C ASP A 3 -10.74 15.49 19.08
N ILE A 4 -10.78 16.44 18.13
CA ILE A 4 -9.58 17.13 17.64
C ILE A 4 -9.50 18.45 18.37
N THR A 5 -8.78 18.44 19.48
CA THR A 5 -8.55 19.65 20.26
C THR A 5 -7.19 20.25 19.87
N PRO A 6 -7.11 21.51 19.41
CA PRO A 6 -5.83 22.14 19.15
C PRO A 6 -5.10 22.37 20.49
N GLN A 7 -4.01 21.62 20.72
CA GLN A 7 -3.09 21.89 21.83
C GLN A 7 -2.03 22.91 21.42
N GLY A 8 -1.73 23.85 22.30
CA GLY A 8 -0.63 24.80 22.10
C GLY A 8 -0.95 25.98 21.17
N LEU A 9 -2.20 26.43 21.11
CA LEU A 9 -2.52 27.70 20.46
C LEU A 9 -1.91 28.86 21.27
N PHE A 10 -0.83 29.39 20.73
CA PHE A 10 -0.23 30.65 21.16
C PHE A 10 -0.99 31.80 20.50
N ASP A 11 -1.38 32.81 21.28
CA ASP A 11 -1.78 34.09 20.70
C ASP A 11 -0.54 34.88 20.24
N ARG A 12 -0.74 36.12 19.76
CA ARG A 12 0.36 36.96 19.29
C ARG A 12 1.42 37.26 20.37
N ASP A 13 1.08 37.02 21.63
CA ASP A 13 1.91 37.29 22.80
C ASP A 13 2.51 36.00 23.39
N ASN A 14 2.33 34.86 22.71
CA ASN A 14 2.89 33.56 23.06
C ASN A 14 2.39 32.98 24.40
N GLU A 15 1.15 33.33 24.80
CA GLU A 15 0.52 32.77 26.00
C GLU A 15 -0.36 31.54 25.68
N ILE A 16 -0.24 30.49 26.49
CA ILE A 16 -1.06 29.27 26.37
C ILE A 16 -2.45 29.55 26.98
N ARG A 17 -3.49 29.60 26.15
CA ARG A 17 -4.86 29.75 26.66
C ARG A 17 -5.42 28.44 27.21
N ARG A 18 -6.05 28.55 28.39
CA ARG A 18 -6.84 27.49 29.06
C ARG A 18 -8.31 27.44 28.61
N ASP A 19 -8.76 28.40 27.79
CA ASP A 19 -10.18 28.63 27.48
C ASP A 19 -10.68 28.00 26.15
N GLY A 20 -9.86 27.17 25.50
CA GLY A 20 -10.27 26.41 24.31
C GLY A 20 -10.41 27.21 23.01
N ILE A 21 -10.75 26.50 21.92
CA ILE A 21 -10.75 27.04 20.54
C ILE A 21 -11.78 28.16 20.31
N ALA A 22 -12.87 28.18 21.08
CA ALA A 22 -13.98 29.12 20.92
C ALA A 22 -13.58 30.60 21.13
N GLY A 23 -12.46 30.85 21.83
CA GLY A 23 -11.95 32.20 22.10
C GLY A 23 -10.79 32.66 21.20
N TYR A 24 -10.30 31.83 20.26
CA TYR A 24 -9.13 32.14 19.44
C TYR A 24 -9.47 33.12 18.30
N LYS A 25 -8.70 34.21 18.16
CA LYS A 25 -8.90 35.27 17.15
C LYS A 25 -7.75 35.40 16.13
N GLY A 26 -6.79 34.47 16.15
CA GLY A 26 -5.67 34.44 15.19
C GLY A 26 -6.05 33.79 13.86
N PRO A 27 -5.09 33.62 12.94
CA PRO A 27 -5.31 32.92 11.67
C PRO A 27 -5.83 31.49 11.92
N GLY A 28 -6.98 31.15 11.32
CA GLY A 28 -7.57 29.82 11.44
C GLY A 28 -6.98 28.80 10.45
N LEU A 29 -6.94 27.53 10.84
CA LEU A 29 -6.67 26.41 9.95
C LEU A 29 -8.00 25.83 9.47
N ALA A 30 -8.26 25.85 8.16
CA ALA A 30 -9.37 25.11 7.58
C ALA A 30 -8.95 23.65 7.40
N ILE A 31 -9.44 22.77 8.27
CA ILE A 31 -9.24 21.33 8.13
C ILE A 31 -10.40 20.80 7.27
N GLN A 32 -10.11 20.43 6.03
CA GLN A 32 -11.14 19.99 5.09
C GLN A 32 -11.64 18.56 5.43
N HIS A 33 -10.73 17.64 5.75
CA HIS A 33 -11.06 16.32 6.27
C HIS A 33 -9.98 15.81 7.22
N VAL A 34 -10.36 14.90 8.12
CA VAL A 34 -9.43 14.11 8.93
C VAL A 34 -9.85 12.66 8.81
N GLU A 35 -8.93 11.84 8.32
CA GLU A 35 -9.09 10.40 8.28
C GLU A 35 -8.21 9.78 9.37
N ILE A 36 -8.78 8.88 10.15
CA ILE A 36 -8.07 8.16 11.19
C ILE A 36 -8.14 6.68 10.86
N GLU A 37 -7.00 6.16 10.48
CA GLU A 37 -6.77 4.75 10.30
C GLU A 37 -6.00 4.21 11.51
N GLY A 38 -6.42 3.07 12.04
CA GLY A 38 -5.69 2.40 13.10
C GLY A 38 -6.15 0.97 13.23
N PRO A 39 -5.70 0.24 14.27
CA PRO A 39 -6.59 -0.68 14.93
C PRO A 39 -7.62 0.13 15.73
N LEU A 40 -8.75 0.47 15.11
CA LEU A 40 -9.94 0.93 15.83
C LEU A 40 -10.66 -0.32 16.35
N THR A 41 -10.77 -0.47 17.67
CA THR A 41 -11.43 -1.64 18.27
C THR A 41 -12.90 -1.34 18.52
N ASP A 42 -13.76 -1.83 17.64
CA ASP A 42 -15.21 -1.64 17.77
C ASP A 42 -15.82 -2.50 18.88
N GLU A 43 -15.10 -3.54 19.32
CA GLU A 43 -15.53 -4.45 20.38
C GLU A 43 -14.40 -4.72 21.38
N PHE A 44 -14.78 -4.96 22.63
CA PHE A 44 -13.91 -5.54 23.64
C PHE A 44 -14.62 -6.72 24.33
N PRO A 45 -13.97 -7.89 24.50
CA PRO A 45 -12.58 -8.16 24.15
C PRO A 45 -12.33 -8.35 22.64
N THR A 46 -11.19 -7.85 22.16
CA THR A 46 -10.80 -7.94 20.75
C THR A 46 -10.65 -9.39 20.28
N ARG A 47 -10.69 -9.63 18.96
CA ARG A 47 -10.41 -10.95 18.36
C ARG A 47 -9.13 -11.60 18.90
N GLY A 48 -8.03 -10.85 18.96
CA GLY A 48 -6.75 -11.36 19.49
C GLY A 48 -6.82 -11.69 20.98
N HIS A 49 -7.54 -10.89 21.77
CA HIS A 49 -7.76 -11.19 23.18
C HIS A 49 -8.59 -12.47 23.35
N ARG A 50 -9.69 -12.64 22.60
CA ARG A 50 -10.48 -13.88 22.63
C ARG A 50 -9.64 -15.09 22.24
N LEU A 51 -8.86 -14.98 21.16
CA LEU A 51 -7.98 -16.04 20.70
C LEU A 51 -7.06 -16.59 21.81
N VAL A 52 -6.51 -15.72 22.65
CA VAL A 52 -5.58 -16.09 23.73
C VAL A 52 -6.28 -16.46 25.03
N PHE A 53 -7.35 -15.77 25.42
CA PHE A 53 -7.92 -15.90 26.78
C PHE A 53 -9.28 -16.61 26.85
N GLU A 54 -9.90 -16.94 25.73
CA GLU A 54 -11.16 -17.69 25.73
C GLU A 54 -10.99 -19.07 26.39
N GLY A 55 -11.89 -19.36 27.33
CA GLY A 55 -11.90 -20.59 28.13
C GLY A 55 -11.12 -20.51 29.45
N LEU A 56 -10.36 -19.44 29.69
CA LEU A 56 -9.60 -19.27 30.94
C LEU A 56 -10.41 -18.52 32.00
N ASP A 57 -10.42 -19.02 33.24
CA ASP A 57 -11.05 -18.35 34.38
C ASP A 57 -10.17 -17.16 34.83
N ARG A 58 -10.66 -15.94 34.59
CA ARG A 58 -9.97 -14.70 34.97
C ARG A 58 -10.64 -14.08 36.19
N ARG A 59 -9.87 -13.90 37.25
CA ARG A 59 -10.36 -13.31 38.52
C ARG A 59 -9.65 -12.01 38.81
N GLU A 60 -10.41 -11.01 39.25
CA GLU A 60 -9.87 -9.74 39.73
C GLU A 60 -9.11 -9.99 41.05
N ILE A 61 -7.83 -9.63 41.08
CA ILE A 61 -7.05 -9.59 42.31
C ILE A 61 -7.54 -8.39 43.12
N MET A 62 -8.30 -8.67 44.17
CA MET A 62 -8.85 -7.62 45.03
C MET A 62 -7.73 -6.78 45.65
N PRO A 63 -7.84 -5.43 45.62
CA PRO A 63 -6.85 -4.58 46.25
C PRO A 63 -6.87 -4.81 47.77
N ARG A 64 -5.69 -4.72 48.40
CA ARG A 64 -5.56 -4.90 49.85
C ARG A 64 -6.48 -3.97 50.65
N ASN A 65 -6.73 -2.77 50.13
CA ASN A 65 -7.74 -1.86 50.64
C ASN A 65 -8.93 -1.80 49.66
N PRO A 66 -10.12 -2.32 50.04
CA PRO A 66 -11.30 -2.31 49.18
C PRO A 66 -11.75 -0.91 48.72
N ASN A 67 -11.39 0.15 49.44
CA ASN A 67 -11.73 1.52 49.05
C ASN A 67 -10.90 2.02 47.84
N GLU A 68 -9.77 1.40 47.52
CA GLU A 68 -9.00 1.75 46.31
C GLU A 68 -9.79 1.47 45.03
N ARG A 69 -10.63 0.44 45.04
CA ARG A 69 -11.51 0.07 43.92
C ARG A 69 -12.52 1.16 43.57
N LYS A 70 -12.79 2.09 44.48
CA LYS A 70 -13.72 3.21 44.29
C LYS A 70 -13.07 4.47 43.68
N ARG A 71 -11.76 4.47 43.46
CA ARG A 71 -11.05 5.65 42.93
C ARG A 71 -11.31 5.81 41.43
N PRO A 72 -11.39 7.06 40.90
CA PRO A 72 -11.64 7.31 39.47
C PRO A 72 -10.56 6.72 38.54
N ASN A 73 -9.35 6.53 39.06
CA ASN A 73 -8.18 6.02 38.34
C ASN A 73 -7.81 4.58 38.72
N TYR A 74 -8.73 3.82 39.33
CA TYR A 74 -8.48 2.42 39.65
C TYR A 74 -8.36 1.59 38.38
N VAL A 75 -7.30 0.78 38.29
CA VAL A 75 -7.10 -0.19 37.22
C VAL A 75 -7.11 -1.58 37.85
N GLY A 76 -8.13 -2.36 37.50
CA GLY A 76 -8.27 -3.74 37.98
C GLY A 76 -7.08 -4.59 37.56
N LYS A 77 -6.53 -5.36 38.50
CA LYS A 77 -5.52 -6.39 38.21
C LYS A 77 -6.23 -7.73 38.16
N PHE A 78 -5.83 -8.59 37.23
CA PHE A 78 -6.46 -9.90 37.05
C PHE A 78 -5.40 -10.99 37.09
N GLU A 79 -5.80 -12.17 37.54
CA GLU A 79 -5.03 -13.41 37.42
C GLU A 79 -5.88 -14.49 36.74
N ILE A 80 -5.20 -15.49 36.19
CA ILE A 80 -5.85 -16.70 35.67
C ILE A 80 -5.88 -17.71 36.81
N ALA A 81 -7.08 -18.06 37.26
CA ALA A 81 -7.29 -19.08 38.27
C ALA A 81 -7.31 -20.46 37.58
N SER A 82 -6.41 -21.35 37.98
CA SER A 82 -6.29 -22.67 37.39
C SER A 82 -5.90 -23.69 38.46
N THR A 83 -6.58 -24.84 38.46
CA THR A 83 -6.22 -26.00 39.30
C THR A 83 -5.31 -26.97 38.55
N ASP A 84 -5.33 -26.94 37.21
CA ASP A 84 -4.43 -27.70 36.34
C ASP A 84 -3.95 -26.81 35.19
N PRO A 85 -2.86 -26.05 35.40
CA PRO A 85 -2.40 -25.08 34.42
C PRO A 85 -2.03 -25.69 33.07
N ALA A 86 -1.56 -26.94 33.06
CA ALA A 86 -1.19 -27.62 31.82
C ALA A 86 -2.43 -28.02 31.02
N ALA A 87 -3.46 -28.56 31.68
CA ALA A 87 -4.73 -28.89 31.01
C ALA A 87 -5.43 -27.64 30.47
N ASP A 88 -5.44 -26.54 31.23
CA ASP A 88 -6.13 -25.30 30.85
C ASP A 88 -5.42 -24.56 29.70
N VAL A 89 -4.08 -24.58 29.67
CA VAL A 89 -3.30 -23.88 28.63
C VAL A 89 -3.27 -24.64 27.29
N THR A 90 -3.38 -25.97 27.31
CA THR A 90 -3.28 -26.80 26.11
C THR A 90 -4.26 -26.37 25.00
N PRO A 91 -5.59 -26.25 25.24
CA PRO A 91 -6.52 -25.82 24.19
C PRO A 91 -6.24 -24.39 23.69
N VAL A 92 -5.72 -23.51 24.55
CA VAL A 92 -5.31 -22.16 24.17
C VAL A 92 -4.14 -22.22 23.18
N LEU A 93 -3.09 -22.96 23.51
CA LEU A 93 -1.91 -23.10 22.65
C LEU A 93 -2.24 -23.83 21.36
N THR A 94 -3.10 -24.86 21.38
CA THR A 94 -3.60 -25.51 20.16
C THR A 94 -4.30 -24.51 19.25
N ARG A 95 -5.21 -23.69 19.80
CA ARG A 95 -5.97 -22.71 19.02
C ARG A 95 -5.08 -21.61 18.46
N VAL A 96 -4.20 -21.03 19.28
CA VAL A 96 -3.25 -19.99 18.85
C VAL A 96 -2.30 -20.54 17.80
N ALA A 97 -1.70 -21.71 18.02
CA ALA A 97 -0.79 -22.35 17.07
C ALA A 97 -1.50 -22.69 15.76
N SER A 98 -2.72 -23.20 15.81
CA SER A 98 -3.47 -23.54 14.60
C SER A 98 -3.81 -22.31 13.75
N ARG A 99 -4.10 -21.18 14.39
CA ARG A 99 -4.27 -19.90 13.68
C ARG A 99 -2.96 -19.34 13.17
N ALA A 100 -1.91 -19.37 13.98
CA ALA A 100 -0.59 -18.87 13.60
C ALA A 100 0.01 -19.68 12.44
N PHE A 101 -0.15 -21.00 12.43
CA PHE A 101 0.40 -21.89 11.41
C PHE A 101 -0.59 -22.17 10.28
N ARG A 102 -1.84 -21.66 10.41
CA ARG A 102 -2.89 -21.68 9.38
C ARG A 102 -3.32 -23.09 8.97
N ARG A 103 -3.24 -24.01 9.92
CA ARG A 103 -3.60 -25.43 9.77
C ARG A 103 -3.82 -26.05 11.15
N PRO A 104 -4.52 -27.20 11.24
CA PRO A 104 -4.52 -28.01 12.44
C PRO A 104 -3.08 -28.39 12.85
N VAL A 105 -2.77 -28.20 14.12
CA VAL A 105 -1.45 -28.51 14.70
C VAL A 105 -1.54 -29.84 15.47
N PRO A 106 -0.67 -30.81 15.19
CA PRO A 106 -0.68 -32.08 15.91
C PRO A 106 -0.33 -31.89 17.38
N ALA A 107 -0.92 -32.71 18.25
CA ALA A 107 -0.74 -32.62 19.70
C ALA A 107 0.74 -32.65 20.12
N SER A 108 1.58 -33.45 19.45
CA SER A 108 3.02 -33.51 19.70
C SER A 108 3.74 -32.18 19.47
N GLN A 109 3.30 -31.40 18.48
CA GLN A 109 3.86 -30.07 18.21
C GLN A 109 3.37 -29.05 19.24
N VAL A 110 2.11 -29.15 19.69
CA VAL A 110 1.58 -28.31 20.78
C VAL A 110 2.30 -28.57 22.10
N GLU A 111 2.62 -29.84 22.39
CA GLU A 111 3.29 -30.23 23.64
C GLU A 111 4.62 -29.50 23.84
N THR A 112 5.34 -29.17 22.76
CA THR A 112 6.60 -28.41 22.86
C THR A 112 6.37 -27.02 23.48
N TYR A 113 5.25 -26.37 23.17
CA TYR A 113 4.89 -25.08 23.74
C TYR A 113 4.28 -25.20 25.14
N VAL A 114 3.61 -26.31 25.43
CA VAL A 114 3.12 -26.65 26.78
C VAL A 114 4.29 -26.91 27.72
N GLU A 115 5.34 -27.60 27.28
CA GLU A 115 6.56 -27.83 28.07
C GLU A 115 7.30 -26.51 28.37
N LEU A 116 7.36 -25.59 27.41
CA LEU A 116 7.87 -24.24 27.67
C LEU A 116 7.03 -23.53 28.74
N PHE A 117 5.71 -23.62 28.65
CA PHE A 117 4.80 -23.04 29.64
C PHE A 117 5.03 -23.61 31.04
N LYS A 118 5.13 -24.94 31.16
CA LYS A 118 5.42 -25.65 32.42
C LYS A 118 6.79 -25.23 32.97
N SER A 119 7.80 -25.10 32.12
CA SER A 119 9.14 -24.66 32.51
C SER A 119 9.14 -23.24 33.09
N GLU A 120 8.40 -22.31 32.49
CA GLU A 120 8.27 -20.95 33.01
C GLU A 120 7.52 -20.91 34.35
N LEU A 121 6.44 -21.69 34.50
CA LEU A 121 5.76 -21.83 35.79
C LEU A 121 6.70 -22.39 36.88
N ALA A 122 7.53 -23.38 36.56
CA ALA A 122 8.49 -23.96 37.50
C ALA A 122 9.56 -22.95 37.96
N LYS A 123 9.83 -21.89 37.18
CA LYS A 123 10.71 -20.77 37.56
C LYS A 123 10.02 -19.71 38.42
N GLY A 124 8.73 -19.86 38.71
CA GLY A 124 7.94 -18.93 39.52
C GLY A 124 7.21 -17.85 38.71
N SER A 125 7.17 -17.96 37.38
CA SER A 125 6.36 -17.06 36.54
C SER A 125 4.85 -17.26 36.80
N THR A 126 4.06 -16.21 36.58
CA THR A 126 2.59 -16.32 36.62
C THR A 126 2.07 -17.09 35.41
N PHE A 127 0.84 -17.63 35.48
CA PHE A 127 0.19 -18.29 34.33
C PHE A 127 0.24 -17.39 33.09
N GLU A 128 -0.16 -16.12 33.21
CA GLU A 128 -0.20 -15.20 32.07
C GLU A 128 1.21 -14.96 31.48
N HIS A 129 2.23 -14.82 32.34
CA HIS A 129 3.60 -14.64 31.86
C HIS A 129 4.11 -15.88 31.11
N SER A 130 3.87 -17.07 31.67
CA SER A 130 4.21 -18.34 31.02
C SER A 130 3.45 -18.54 29.70
N LEU A 131 2.16 -18.20 29.67
CA LEU A 131 1.34 -18.27 28.43
C LEU A 131 1.89 -17.34 27.37
N ARG A 132 2.23 -16.09 27.74
CA ARG A 132 2.85 -15.13 26.82
C ARG A 132 4.17 -15.65 26.28
N ALA A 133 5.02 -16.26 27.10
CA ALA A 133 6.26 -16.87 26.65
C ALA A 133 6.02 -17.95 25.59
N SER A 134 5.07 -18.86 25.83
CA SER A 134 4.71 -19.91 24.86
C SER A 134 4.08 -19.36 23.58
N VAL A 135 3.23 -18.34 23.67
CA VAL A 135 2.66 -17.67 22.48
C VAL A 135 3.73 -16.93 21.68
N MET A 136 4.70 -16.27 22.34
CA MET A 136 5.85 -15.68 21.65
C MET A 136 6.67 -16.75 20.94
N ALA A 137 6.89 -17.91 21.55
CA ALA A 137 7.60 -19.02 20.92
C ALA A 137 6.87 -19.55 19.66
N ILE A 138 5.52 -19.56 19.66
CA ILE A 138 4.73 -19.86 18.47
C ILE A 138 5.03 -18.84 17.35
N PHE A 139 5.05 -17.54 17.65
CA PHE A 139 5.35 -16.50 16.66
C PHE A 139 6.82 -16.44 16.23
N CYS A 140 7.74 -17.01 17.00
CA CYS A 140 9.13 -17.19 16.59
C CYS A 140 9.35 -18.48 15.77
N SER A 141 8.32 -19.33 15.62
CA SER A 141 8.43 -20.58 14.87
C SER A 141 8.60 -20.34 13.37
N PRO A 142 9.43 -21.13 12.66
CA PRO A 142 9.46 -21.13 11.21
C PRO A 142 8.10 -21.42 10.56
N ASP A 143 7.20 -22.13 11.25
CA ASP A 143 5.82 -22.37 10.76
C ASP A 143 4.97 -21.10 10.75
N PHE A 144 5.32 -20.08 11.54
CA PHE A 144 4.67 -18.77 11.52
C PHE A 144 5.39 -17.82 10.56
N LEU A 145 6.72 -17.70 10.68
CA LEU A 145 7.54 -16.72 9.97
C LEU A 145 7.60 -16.94 8.45
N TYR A 146 7.44 -18.18 8.00
CA TYR A 146 7.50 -18.54 6.58
C TYR A 146 6.22 -19.23 6.13
N LEU A 147 5.87 -19.02 4.86
CA LEU A 147 4.91 -19.86 4.16
C LEU A 147 5.64 -21.12 3.70
N LYS A 148 5.41 -22.23 4.40
CA LYS A 148 6.03 -23.52 4.06
C LYS A 148 5.16 -24.26 3.05
N GLU A 149 5.74 -24.57 1.91
CA GLU A 149 5.06 -25.26 0.82
C GLU A 149 5.95 -26.41 0.34
N ASN A 150 5.37 -27.60 0.21
CA ASN A 150 6.09 -28.73 -0.38
C ASN A 150 6.10 -28.58 -1.90
N PRO A 151 7.20 -28.94 -2.59
CA PRO A 151 7.21 -28.98 -4.05
C PRO A 151 6.11 -29.88 -4.60
N GLY A 152 5.44 -29.45 -5.66
CA GLY A 152 4.37 -30.20 -6.32
C GLY A 152 2.97 -29.66 -6.01
N ARG A 153 1.98 -30.56 -5.97
CA ARG A 153 0.57 -30.18 -5.70
C ARG A 153 0.41 -29.82 -4.23
N LEU A 154 -0.15 -28.65 -3.97
CA LEU A 154 -0.44 -28.18 -2.62
C LEU A 154 -1.60 -28.96 -2.00
N ASP A 155 -1.54 -29.18 -0.69
CA ASP A 155 -2.71 -29.55 0.12
C ASP A 155 -3.64 -28.34 0.32
N ASP A 156 -4.84 -28.62 0.83
CA ASP A 156 -5.89 -27.61 1.03
C ASP A 156 -5.50 -26.47 1.98
N PHE A 157 -4.78 -26.74 3.08
CA PHE A 157 -4.38 -25.68 4.02
C PHE A 157 -3.28 -24.80 3.44
N THR A 158 -2.34 -25.41 2.73
CA THR A 158 -1.29 -24.68 2.02
C THR A 158 -1.89 -23.84 0.87
N LEU A 159 -2.86 -24.38 0.13
CA LEU A 159 -3.58 -23.64 -0.92
C LEU A 159 -4.40 -22.47 -0.35
N ALA A 160 -5.14 -22.68 0.76
CA ALA A 160 -5.85 -21.62 1.48
C ALA A 160 -4.90 -20.50 1.90
N THR A 161 -3.76 -20.87 2.47
CA THR A 161 -2.73 -19.93 2.89
C THR A 161 -2.18 -19.12 1.72
N ARG A 162 -1.80 -19.78 0.62
CA ARG A 162 -1.31 -19.11 -0.58
C ARG A 162 -2.36 -18.16 -1.15
N LEU A 163 -3.62 -18.59 -1.23
CA LEU A 163 -4.71 -17.79 -1.77
C LEU A 163 -4.94 -16.50 -0.94
N ALA A 164 -5.01 -16.63 0.39
CA ALA A 164 -5.21 -15.48 1.29
C ALA A 164 -4.04 -14.49 1.23
N TYR A 165 -2.78 -14.96 1.31
CA TYR A 165 -1.63 -14.05 1.23
C TYR A 165 -1.44 -13.43 -0.15
N PHE A 166 -1.89 -14.11 -1.21
CA PHE A 166 -1.85 -13.57 -2.55
C PHE A 166 -2.89 -12.44 -2.73
N LEU A 167 -4.13 -12.67 -2.30
CA LEU A 167 -5.25 -11.78 -2.62
C LEU A 167 -5.55 -10.73 -1.56
N THR A 168 -5.29 -11.00 -0.28
CA THR A 168 -5.63 -10.07 0.83
C THR A 168 -4.43 -9.75 1.73
N ARG A 169 -3.24 -10.27 1.39
CA ARG A 169 -1.96 -10.02 2.10
C ARG A 169 -2.00 -10.38 3.59
N THR A 170 -2.84 -11.34 3.96
CA THR A 170 -2.99 -11.77 5.36
C THR A 170 -3.37 -13.24 5.48
N ALA A 171 -3.46 -13.73 6.72
CA ALA A 171 -3.78 -15.12 6.99
C ALA A 171 -5.21 -15.48 6.54
N PRO A 172 -5.46 -16.74 6.13
CA PRO A 172 -6.79 -17.20 5.76
C PRO A 172 -7.78 -17.03 6.92
N ASP A 173 -8.99 -16.60 6.59
CA ASP A 173 -10.09 -16.49 7.53
C ASP A 173 -10.71 -17.85 7.87
N ASP A 174 -11.70 -17.83 8.76
CA ASP A 174 -12.38 -19.02 9.27
C ASP A 174 -13.09 -19.80 8.16
N GLU A 175 -13.71 -19.10 7.21
CA GLU A 175 -14.45 -19.70 6.11
C GLU A 175 -13.49 -20.44 5.16
N LEU A 176 -12.37 -19.81 4.80
CA LEU A 176 -11.38 -20.42 3.92
C LEU A 176 -10.67 -21.61 4.59
N LEU A 177 -10.38 -21.50 5.89
CA LEU A 177 -9.82 -22.62 6.66
C LEU A 177 -10.82 -23.77 6.81
N ALA A 178 -12.12 -23.50 6.93
CA ALA A 178 -13.16 -24.53 6.97
C ALA A 178 -13.27 -25.26 5.62
N ALA A 179 -13.27 -24.52 4.51
CA ALA A 179 -13.25 -25.11 3.16
C ALA A 179 -12.00 -25.98 2.95
N ALA A 180 -10.86 -25.56 3.51
CA ALA A 180 -9.63 -26.36 3.49
C ALA A 180 -9.73 -27.62 4.35
N ALA A 181 -10.31 -27.52 5.55
CA ALA A 181 -10.52 -28.65 6.44
C ALA A 181 -11.45 -29.71 5.83
N ASP A 182 -12.43 -29.29 5.05
CA ASP A 182 -13.34 -30.16 4.29
C ASP A 182 -12.67 -30.80 3.05
N GLY A 183 -11.43 -30.43 2.72
CA GLY A 183 -10.72 -30.92 1.54
C GLY A 183 -11.31 -30.43 0.20
N LYS A 184 -12.08 -29.33 0.21
CA LYS A 184 -12.84 -28.86 -0.96
C LYS A 184 -12.03 -27.97 -1.89
N LEU A 185 -10.99 -27.29 -1.42
CA LEU A 185 -10.24 -26.34 -2.24
C LEU A 185 -9.44 -27.05 -3.34
N THR A 186 -8.91 -28.24 -3.07
CA THR A 186 -8.16 -29.00 -4.07
C THR A 186 -9.02 -29.96 -4.89
N SER A 187 -10.22 -30.31 -4.42
CA SER A 187 -11.10 -31.32 -5.03
C SER A 187 -12.28 -30.72 -5.81
N ASP A 188 -12.76 -29.54 -5.43
CA ASP A 188 -13.90 -28.86 -6.06
C ASP A 188 -13.50 -27.49 -6.60
N ARG A 189 -13.39 -27.40 -7.92
CA ARG A 189 -13.02 -26.17 -8.63
C ARG A 189 -14.04 -25.04 -8.40
N ALA A 190 -15.32 -25.36 -8.22
CA ALA A 190 -16.35 -24.35 -8.00
C ALA A 190 -16.17 -23.69 -6.62
N VAL A 191 -15.83 -24.47 -5.59
CA VAL A 191 -15.53 -23.94 -4.25
C VAL A 191 -14.28 -23.06 -4.27
N LEU A 192 -13.22 -23.50 -4.95
CA LEU A 192 -12.00 -22.69 -5.08
C LEU A 192 -12.28 -21.34 -5.77
N LEU A 193 -13.05 -21.36 -6.85
CA LEU A 193 -13.43 -20.13 -7.57
C LEU A 193 -14.30 -19.21 -6.72
N ALA A 194 -15.27 -19.76 -5.99
CA ALA A 194 -16.13 -18.99 -5.09
C ALA A 194 -15.33 -18.30 -3.98
N GLN A 195 -14.38 -19.02 -3.35
CA GLN A 195 -13.49 -18.44 -2.34
C GLN A 195 -12.54 -17.38 -2.94
N THR A 196 -12.07 -17.59 -4.19
CA THR A 196 -11.24 -16.61 -4.90
C THR A 196 -12.01 -15.30 -5.13
N GLN A 197 -13.25 -15.38 -5.63
CA GLN A 197 -14.09 -14.20 -5.85
C GLN A 197 -14.41 -13.49 -4.53
N ARG A 198 -14.80 -14.24 -3.49
CA ARG A 198 -15.07 -13.68 -2.17
C ARG A 198 -13.89 -12.88 -1.61
N LEU A 199 -12.67 -13.40 -1.75
CA LEU A 199 -11.47 -12.71 -1.27
C LEU A 199 -11.11 -11.48 -2.11
N LEU A 200 -11.43 -11.48 -3.41
CA LEU A 200 -11.28 -10.31 -4.28
C LEU A 200 -12.30 -9.21 -3.96
N ASP A 201 -13.52 -9.60 -3.57
CA ASP A 201 -14.60 -8.68 -3.20
C ASP A 201 -14.45 -8.15 -1.76
N ASP A 202 -13.60 -8.78 -0.94
CA ASP A 202 -13.31 -8.32 0.42
C ASP A 202 -12.50 -7.02 0.40
N PRO A 203 -12.85 -5.99 1.21
CA PRO A 203 -12.08 -4.74 1.29
C PRO A 203 -10.60 -4.93 1.62
N GLN A 204 -10.20 -6.03 2.27
CA GLN A 204 -8.79 -6.34 2.54
C GLN A 204 -7.99 -6.63 1.27
N SER A 205 -8.64 -6.92 0.14
CA SER A 205 -7.97 -7.09 -1.16
C SER A 205 -7.27 -5.80 -1.64
N ASP A 206 -7.65 -4.65 -1.09
CA ASP A 206 -6.98 -3.37 -1.33
C ASP A 206 -5.49 -3.38 -0.94
N ARG A 207 -5.11 -4.24 0.00
CA ARG A 207 -3.71 -4.47 0.36
C ARG A 207 -2.95 -5.10 -0.80
N PHE A 208 -3.55 -6.05 -1.50
CA PHE A 208 -2.96 -6.64 -2.70
C PHE A 208 -2.87 -5.61 -3.82
N VAL A 209 -3.95 -4.87 -4.10
CA VAL A 209 -3.96 -3.80 -5.10
C VAL A 209 -2.79 -2.84 -4.84
N THR A 210 -2.69 -2.34 -3.61
CA THR A 210 -1.64 -1.41 -3.19
C THR A 210 -0.24 -2.01 -3.35
N ASP A 211 0.05 -3.14 -2.70
CA ASP A 211 1.38 -3.76 -2.75
C ASP A 211 1.80 -4.12 -4.17
N PHE A 212 0.86 -4.63 -4.97
CA PHE A 212 1.12 -5.06 -6.34
C PHE A 212 1.41 -3.87 -7.24
N THR A 213 0.57 -2.83 -7.26
CA THR A 213 0.81 -1.65 -8.11
C THR A 213 2.07 -0.90 -7.68
N ASP A 214 2.32 -0.82 -6.37
CA ASP A 214 3.49 -0.14 -5.82
C ASP A 214 4.80 -0.79 -6.27
N ALA A 215 4.84 -2.13 -6.28
CA ALA A 215 6.00 -2.88 -6.76
C ALA A 215 6.08 -2.94 -8.30
N TRP A 216 4.95 -3.18 -8.97
CA TRP A 216 4.89 -3.35 -10.42
C TRP A 216 5.21 -2.05 -11.15
N LEU A 217 4.57 -0.94 -10.78
CA LEU A 217 4.65 0.35 -11.47
C LEU A 217 5.64 1.32 -10.82
N ASN A 218 6.34 0.91 -9.77
CA ASN A 218 7.26 1.71 -8.95
C ASN A 218 6.60 2.90 -8.23
N LEU A 219 5.34 2.76 -7.80
CA LEU A 219 4.65 3.87 -7.10
C LEU A 219 5.28 4.20 -5.74
N ARG A 220 6.10 3.30 -5.16
CA ARG A 220 6.88 3.61 -3.94
C ARG A 220 7.84 4.77 -4.14
N GLU A 221 8.27 5.02 -5.38
CA GLU A 221 9.17 6.11 -5.75
C GLU A 221 8.43 7.43 -6.02
N ILE A 222 7.11 7.50 -5.78
CA ILE A 222 6.32 8.70 -6.06
C ILE A 222 6.82 9.93 -5.29
N GLU A 223 7.51 9.75 -4.16
CA GLU A 223 8.10 10.83 -3.36
C GLU A 223 9.61 10.99 -3.56
N PHE A 224 10.26 10.13 -4.35
CA PHE A 224 11.72 10.16 -4.53
C PHE A 224 12.19 11.48 -5.18
N THR A 225 11.36 12.05 -6.06
CA THR A 225 11.60 13.34 -6.70
C THR A 225 10.48 14.33 -6.39
N ASN A 226 10.83 15.60 -6.23
CA ASN A 226 9.87 16.69 -6.17
C ASN A 226 9.97 17.52 -7.46
N PRO A 227 8.85 17.74 -8.17
CA PRO A 227 8.83 18.68 -9.28
C PRO A 227 9.31 20.06 -8.87
N ASP A 228 10.11 20.68 -9.73
CA ASP A 228 10.61 22.04 -9.47
C ASP A 228 9.43 23.02 -9.42
N SER A 229 9.29 23.76 -8.32
CA SER A 229 8.12 24.61 -8.09
C SER A 229 8.07 25.87 -8.95
N ALA A 230 9.19 26.30 -9.54
CA ALA A 230 9.20 27.39 -10.50
C ALA A 230 8.77 26.90 -11.89
N LEU A 231 9.15 25.68 -12.26
CA LEU A 231 8.73 25.07 -13.53
C LEU A 231 7.32 24.48 -13.47
N PHE A 232 6.89 23.93 -12.34
CA PHE A 232 5.61 23.22 -12.16
C PHE A 232 4.87 23.67 -10.89
N PRO A 233 4.52 24.97 -10.75
CA PRO A 233 3.81 25.48 -9.58
C PRO A 233 2.42 24.88 -9.39
N GLU A 234 1.86 24.24 -10.42
CA GLU A 234 0.59 23.51 -10.34
C GLU A 234 0.73 22.13 -9.68
N PHE A 235 1.94 21.68 -9.34
CA PHE A 235 2.12 20.42 -8.64
C PHE A 235 2.02 20.65 -7.12
N ASP A 236 1.08 19.94 -6.49
CA ASP A 236 0.89 19.95 -5.04
C ASP A 236 0.74 18.52 -4.50
N ARG A 237 0.69 18.39 -3.17
CA ARG A 237 0.52 17.10 -2.50
C ARG A 237 -0.82 16.44 -2.80
N TYR A 238 -1.87 17.23 -3.01
CA TYR A 238 -3.19 16.70 -3.30
C TYR A 238 -3.22 16.03 -4.68
N LEU A 239 -2.60 16.66 -5.67
CA LEU A 239 -2.40 16.06 -6.98
C LEU A 239 -1.57 14.78 -6.88
N GLN A 240 -0.46 14.78 -6.14
CA GLN A 240 0.38 13.58 -5.96
C GLN A 240 -0.41 12.40 -5.38
N HIS A 241 -1.22 12.63 -4.34
CA HIS A 241 -2.08 11.58 -3.78
C HIS A 241 -3.09 11.08 -4.83
N SER A 242 -3.75 12.03 -5.51
CA SER A 242 -4.74 11.71 -6.56
C SER A 242 -4.15 10.87 -7.71
N MET A 243 -2.89 11.10 -8.10
CA MET A 243 -2.19 10.30 -9.11
C MET A 243 -2.05 8.82 -8.69
N VAL A 244 -1.70 8.58 -7.42
CA VAL A 244 -1.52 7.22 -6.89
C VAL A 244 -2.88 6.54 -6.75
N ASP A 245 -3.89 7.26 -6.27
CA ASP A 245 -5.23 6.74 -6.09
C ASP A 245 -5.90 6.41 -7.43
N GLU A 246 -5.68 7.21 -8.48
CA GLU A 246 -6.08 6.85 -9.86
C GLU A 246 -5.54 5.47 -10.21
N THR A 247 -4.24 5.25 -10.01
CA THR A 247 -3.55 4.03 -10.47
C THR A 247 -4.10 2.80 -9.77
N ARG A 248 -4.27 2.89 -8.44
CA ARG A 248 -4.78 1.81 -7.60
C ARG A 248 -6.25 1.53 -7.90
N ALA A 249 -7.08 2.56 -7.96
CA ALA A 249 -8.50 2.43 -8.29
C ALA A 249 -8.69 1.87 -9.71
N TYR A 250 -7.84 2.28 -10.66
CA TYR A 250 -7.89 1.80 -12.03
C TYR A 250 -7.56 0.31 -12.10
N PHE A 251 -6.48 -0.13 -11.45
CA PHE A 251 -6.15 -1.55 -11.36
C PHE A 251 -7.26 -2.36 -10.67
N ARG A 252 -7.83 -1.84 -9.58
CA ARG A 252 -8.98 -2.45 -8.90
C ARG A 252 -10.16 -2.65 -9.86
N GLN A 253 -10.49 -1.62 -10.66
CA GLN A 253 -11.56 -1.72 -11.66
C GLN A 253 -11.26 -2.80 -12.71
N LEU A 254 -10.01 -2.89 -13.21
CA LEU A 254 -9.63 -3.93 -14.18
C LEU A 254 -9.87 -5.34 -13.63
N VAL A 255 -9.56 -5.56 -12.35
CA VAL A 255 -9.74 -6.85 -11.68
C VAL A 255 -11.21 -7.14 -11.40
N ALA A 256 -11.93 -6.20 -10.80
CA ALA A 256 -13.33 -6.35 -10.40
C ALA A 256 -14.25 -6.66 -11.59
N ASP A 257 -14.04 -5.97 -12.71
CA ASP A 257 -14.84 -6.16 -13.92
C ASP A 257 -14.25 -7.22 -14.87
N ASN A 258 -13.15 -7.87 -14.48
CA ASN A 258 -12.42 -8.85 -15.29
C ASN A 258 -12.13 -8.34 -16.72
N LEU A 259 -11.62 -7.11 -16.81
CA LEU A 259 -11.37 -6.43 -18.07
C LEU A 259 -10.17 -7.05 -18.81
N GLY A 260 -10.24 -7.05 -20.15
CA GLY A 260 -9.17 -7.59 -20.98
C GLY A 260 -7.86 -6.81 -20.84
N ALA A 261 -6.72 -7.49 -21.01
CA ALA A 261 -5.38 -6.92 -20.88
C ALA A 261 -5.08 -5.72 -21.81
N ARG A 262 -5.90 -5.48 -22.84
CA ARG A 262 -5.82 -4.28 -23.69
C ARG A 262 -5.94 -2.98 -22.88
N ASN A 263 -6.73 -3.01 -21.80
CA ASN A 263 -6.91 -1.89 -20.88
C ASN A 263 -5.63 -1.50 -20.13
N ILE A 264 -4.59 -2.34 -20.13
CA ILE A 264 -3.27 -1.94 -19.60
C ILE A 264 -2.71 -0.77 -20.42
N VAL A 265 -2.94 -0.78 -21.74
CA VAL A 265 -2.37 0.18 -22.68
C VAL A 265 -3.36 1.27 -23.08
N LYS A 266 -4.63 0.91 -23.31
CA LYS A 266 -5.67 1.87 -23.73
C LYS A 266 -7.03 1.47 -23.21
N SER A 267 -7.73 2.46 -22.67
CA SER A 267 -9.11 2.36 -22.20
C SER A 267 -9.91 3.60 -22.60
N ASP A 268 -11.23 3.46 -22.55
CA ASP A 268 -12.22 4.53 -22.76
C ASP A 268 -12.65 5.17 -21.44
N PHE A 269 -11.98 4.87 -20.33
CA PHE A 269 -12.22 5.46 -19.02
C PHE A 269 -10.92 5.75 -18.26
N ALA A 270 -11.00 6.61 -17.26
CA ALA A 270 -9.98 6.84 -16.25
C ALA A 270 -10.62 6.91 -14.85
N MET A 271 -9.80 6.80 -13.79
CA MET A 271 -10.27 6.90 -12.40
C MET A 271 -9.84 8.25 -11.83
N LEU A 272 -10.78 9.19 -11.68
CA LEU A 272 -10.46 10.59 -11.41
C LEU A 272 -11.21 11.12 -10.19
N ASN A 273 -10.57 12.03 -9.46
CA ASN A 273 -11.23 13.02 -8.60
C ASN A 273 -11.11 14.40 -9.25
N ASP A 274 -11.63 15.43 -8.60
CA ASP A 274 -11.57 16.80 -9.12
C ASP A 274 -10.15 17.30 -9.40
N ARG A 275 -9.22 17.07 -8.48
CA ARG A 275 -7.85 17.57 -8.59
C ARG A 275 -7.10 16.99 -9.79
N LEU A 276 -7.29 15.70 -10.05
CA LEU A 276 -6.69 15.02 -11.18
C LEU A 276 -7.41 15.35 -12.50
N ALA A 277 -8.73 15.53 -12.45
CA ALA A 277 -9.51 15.95 -13.60
C ALA A 277 -9.09 17.36 -14.08
N GLU A 278 -8.88 18.30 -13.15
CA GLU A 278 -8.29 19.61 -13.44
C GLU A 278 -6.91 19.46 -14.11
N HIS A 279 -6.04 18.63 -13.53
CA HIS A 279 -4.70 18.39 -14.08
C HIS A 279 -4.72 17.76 -15.48
N TYR A 280 -5.74 16.96 -15.79
CA TYR A 280 -5.92 16.33 -17.11
C TYR A 280 -6.73 17.17 -18.09
N GLY A 281 -7.34 18.28 -17.66
CA GLY A 281 -8.26 19.08 -18.48
C GLY A 281 -9.56 18.36 -18.81
N ILE A 282 -10.09 17.58 -17.86
CA ILE A 282 -11.34 16.82 -17.99
C ILE A 282 -12.40 17.49 -17.12
N ASP A 283 -13.45 18.04 -17.75
CA ASP A 283 -14.53 18.72 -17.05
C ASP A 283 -15.53 17.75 -16.41
N GLY A 284 -16.35 18.25 -15.48
CA GLY A 284 -17.51 17.54 -14.93
C GLY A 284 -17.23 16.60 -13.76
N VAL A 285 -16.00 16.60 -13.23
CA VAL A 285 -15.62 15.85 -12.02
C VAL A 285 -15.47 16.81 -10.85
N THR A 286 -16.21 16.56 -9.75
CA THR A 286 -16.20 17.41 -8.55
C THR A 286 -15.99 16.59 -7.28
N GLY A 287 -15.20 17.11 -6.33
CA GLY A 287 -14.98 16.49 -5.04
C GLY A 287 -13.85 15.45 -5.03
N PRO A 288 -13.41 15.05 -3.82
CA PRO A 288 -12.14 14.35 -3.63
C PRO A 288 -12.16 12.86 -3.94
N GLU A 289 -13.34 12.27 -4.04
CA GLU A 289 -13.53 10.84 -4.27
C GLU A 289 -13.13 10.43 -5.68
N ILE A 290 -12.30 9.40 -5.81
CA ILE A 290 -11.95 8.78 -7.09
C ILE A 290 -13.16 8.03 -7.65
N ARG A 291 -13.46 8.23 -8.93
CA ARG A 291 -14.54 7.53 -9.64
C ARG A 291 -14.18 7.23 -11.09
N ALA A 292 -14.85 6.25 -11.68
CA ALA A 292 -14.75 5.99 -13.11
C ALA A 292 -15.36 7.15 -13.91
N VAL A 293 -14.60 7.65 -14.88
CA VAL A 293 -15.00 8.73 -15.78
C VAL A 293 -14.78 8.26 -17.21
N THR A 294 -15.85 8.25 -18.01
CA THR A 294 -15.77 7.97 -19.45
C THR A 294 -14.97 9.08 -20.15
N LEU A 295 -14.00 8.68 -20.94
CA LEU A 295 -13.12 9.56 -21.68
C LEU A 295 -13.70 9.88 -23.07
N PRO A 296 -13.45 11.09 -23.60
CA PRO A 296 -13.70 11.38 -25.00
C PRO A 296 -12.96 10.40 -25.94
N PRO A 297 -13.51 10.05 -27.12
CA PRO A 297 -12.90 9.09 -28.04
C PRO A 297 -11.46 9.43 -28.48
N ASP A 298 -11.14 10.71 -28.56
CA ASP A 298 -9.85 11.28 -28.94
C ASP A 298 -8.94 11.60 -27.75
N SER A 299 -9.35 11.21 -26.53
CA SER A 299 -8.55 11.43 -25.33
C SER A 299 -7.19 10.73 -25.41
N VAL A 300 -6.14 11.47 -25.05
CA VAL A 300 -4.79 10.94 -24.87
C VAL A 300 -4.64 10.13 -23.57
N ARG A 301 -5.68 10.16 -22.71
CA ARG A 301 -5.75 9.39 -21.46
C ARG A 301 -6.34 8.00 -21.67
N GLY A 302 -6.27 7.18 -20.63
CA GLY A 302 -6.76 5.81 -20.58
C GLY A 302 -5.63 4.78 -20.69
N GLY A 303 -5.55 3.87 -19.72
CA GLY A 303 -4.43 2.95 -19.55
C GLY A 303 -3.25 3.55 -18.78
N PHE A 304 -2.37 2.69 -18.26
CA PHE A 304 -1.30 3.07 -17.33
C PHE A 304 -0.25 4.01 -17.95
N LEU A 305 -0.03 3.91 -19.26
CA LEU A 305 0.98 4.72 -19.97
C LEU A 305 0.67 6.23 -19.93
N SER A 306 -0.58 6.59 -19.70
CA SER A 306 -1.05 7.98 -19.69
C SER A 306 -1.33 8.53 -18.29
N GLN A 307 -1.11 7.73 -17.24
CA GLN A 307 -1.34 8.12 -15.85
C GLN A 307 -0.18 8.95 -15.31
N ALA A 308 -0.49 10.01 -14.58
CA ALA A 308 0.51 10.95 -14.10
C ALA A 308 1.46 10.34 -13.05
N SER A 309 1.00 9.36 -12.27
CA SER A 309 1.86 8.60 -11.35
C SER A 309 3.03 7.94 -12.09
N VAL A 310 2.73 7.20 -13.17
CA VAL A 310 3.69 6.51 -14.04
C VAL A 310 4.64 7.50 -14.70
N LEU A 311 4.09 8.60 -15.20
CA LEU A 311 4.85 9.65 -15.90
C LEU A 311 5.78 10.42 -14.94
N LYS A 312 5.42 10.49 -13.65
CA LYS A 312 6.22 11.11 -12.59
C LYS A 312 7.34 10.19 -12.09
N VAL A 313 7.06 8.92 -11.79
CA VAL A 313 8.09 7.97 -11.31
C VAL A 313 9.14 7.63 -12.37
N SER A 314 8.88 8.00 -13.63
CA SER A 314 9.81 7.88 -14.75
C SER A 314 10.49 9.21 -15.13
N ALA A 315 10.45 10.22 -14.26
CA ALA A 315 11.04 11.55 -14.45
C ALA A 315 11.86 12.00 -13.22
N ASN A 316 12.71 13.02 -13.38
CA ASN A 316 13.62 13.50 -12.31
C ASN A 316 13.15 14.78 -11.59
N GLY A 317 11.89 15.19 -11.79
CA GLY A 317 11.28 16.39 -11.19
C GLY A 317 11.44 17.68 -12.02
N THR A 318 12.55 17.84 -12.74
CA THR A 318 12.77 19.00 -13.63
C THR A 318 12.53 18.62 -15.09
N ASN A 319 13.02 17.44 -15.49
CA ASN A 319 13.06 16.97 -16.86
C ASN A 319 12.51 15.54 -17.00
N THR A 320 12.10 15.22 -18.22
CA THR A 320 11.75 13.86 -18.63
C THR A 320 12.97 13.18 -19.27
N SER A 321 12.98 11.85 -19.29
CA SER A 321 14.00 11.08 -20.02
C SER A 321 13.31 10.01 -20.89
N PRO A 322 13.40 10.12 -22.22
CA PRO A 322 12.84 9.12 -23.13
C PRO A 322 13.43 7.74 -22.86
N VAL A 323 14.72 7.67 -22.51
CA VAL A 323 15.41 6.41 -22.21
C VAL A 323 14.82 5.76 -20.95
N VAL A 324 14.66 6.52 -19.86
CA VAL A 324 14.09 6.01 -18.59
C VAL A 324 12.64 5.55 -18.80
N ARG A 325 11.83 6.33 -19.51
CA ARG A 325 10.45 5.98 -19.86
C ARG A 325 10.37 4.74 -20.75
N GLY A 326 11.26 4.64 -21.73
CA GLY A 326 11.38 3.48 -22.60
C GLY A 326 11.71 2.20 -21.84
N VAL A 327 12.72 2.26 -20.96
CA VAL A 327 13.08 1.14 -20.07
C VAL A 327 11.91 0.77 -19.17
N TRP A 328 11.22 1.75 -18.57
CA TRP A 328 10.04 1.49 -17.75
C TRP A 328 8.96 0.73 -18.54
N VAL A 329 8.64 1.14 -19.77
CA VAL A 329 7.64 0.43 -20.60
C VAL A 329 8.10 -0.99 -20.94
N MET A 330 9.36 -1.15 -21.32
CA MET A 330 9.94 -2.46 -21.65
C MET A 330 9.85 -3.43 -20.47
N GLU A 331 10.25 -3.00 -19.29
CA GLU A 331 10.30 -3.86 -18.11
C GLU A 331 8.91 -4.08 -17.50
N ARG A 332 8.11 -3.02 -17.36
CA ARG A 332 6.86 -3.06 -16.60
C ARG A 332 5.67 -3.50 -17.45
N ILE A 333 5.65 -3.17 -18.73
CA ILE A 333 4.52 -3.52 -19.60
C ILE A 333 4.85 -4.71 -20.50
N LEU A 334 6.05 -4.75 -21.09
CA LEU A 334 6.41 -5.80 -22.05
C LEU A 334 7.09 -7.02 -21.42
N GLY A 335 7.49 -6.93 -20.14
CA GLY A 335 8.19 -8.02 -19.45
C GLY A 335 9.58 -8.32 -20.04
N GLN A 336 10.21 -7.33 -20.66
CA GLN A 336 11.52 -7.44 -21.29
C GLN A 336 12.55 -6.64 -20.51
N ALA A 337 13.48 -7.34 -19.86
CA ALA A 337 14.58 -6.69 -19.15
C ALA A 337 15.45 -5.89 -20.13
N ALA A 338 15.67 -4.61 -19.83
CA ALA A 338 16.62 -3.82 -20.60
C ALA A 338 18.04 -4.34 -20.31
N PRO A 339 18.89 -4.56 -21.34
CA PRO A 339 20.27 -4.96 -21.09
C PRO A 339 20.99 -3.85 -20.32
N PRO A 340 21.90 -4.19 -19.38
CA PRO A 340 22.68 -3.18 -18.68
C PRO A 340 23.52 -2.38 -19.69
N PRO A 341 23.83 -1.10 -19.39
CA PRO A 341 24.69 -0.31 -20.25
C PRO A 341 26.06 -0.99 -20.40
N PRO A 342 26.69 -0.95 -21.60
CA PRO A 342 28.00 -1.55 -21.81
C PRO A 342 29.07 -1.02 -20.83
N ALA A 343 29.88 -1.91 -20.26
CA ALA A 343 30.94 -1.54 -19.35
C ALA A 343 32.00 -0.65 -20.05
N GLY A 344 32.46 0.40 -19.38
CA GLY A 344 33.53 1.28 -19.88
C GLY A 344 33.10 2.33 -20.90
N VAL A 345 31.80 2.44 -21.19
CA VAL A 345 31.24 3.58 -21.91
C VAL A 345 30.79 4.61 -20.85
N PRO A 346 31.60 5.62 -20.49
CA PRO A 346 31.07 6.77 -19.75
C PRO A 346 29.88 7.29 -20.55
N GLY A 347 28.77 7.64 -19.88
CA GLY A 347 27.53 8.08 -20.53
C GLY A 347 27.88 9.01 -21.68
N VAL A 348 27.80 8.50 -22.91
CA VAL A 348 28.47 9.16 -24.03
C VAL A 348 27.81 10.51 -24.15
N GLU A 349 28.59 11.58 -24.00
CA GLU A 349 28.21 12.90 -24.49
C GLU A 349 28.55 12.87 -25.99
N PRO A 350 27.61 12.50 -26.88
CA PRO A 350 27.86 12.61 -28.31
C PRO A 350 28.14 14.07 -28.64
N ASP A 351 28.73 14.34 -29.81
CA ASP A 351 28.83 15.70 -30.31
C ASP A 351 27.42 16.26 -30.59
N ILE A 352 26.86 16.95 -29.60
CA ILE A 352 25.52 17.54 -29.64
C ILE A 352 25.46 18.84 -30.44
N ARG A 353 26.59 19.34 -30.99
CA ARG A 353 26.64 20.62 -31.72
C ARG A 353 25.65 20.61 -32.88
N GLY A 354 24.74 21.58 -32.91
CA GLY A 354 23.68 21.69 -33.92
C GLY A 354 22.46 20.79 -33.69
N ALA A 355 22.36 20.08 -32.56
CA ALA A 355 21.08 19.53 -32.11
C ALA A 355 20.31 20.62 -31.34
N THR A 356 19.08 20.87 -31.75
CA THR A 356 18.19 21.88 -31.19
C THR A 356 17.07 21.25 -30.36
N THR A 357 16.81 19.95 -30.56
CA THR A 357 15.79 19.20 -29.82
C THR A 357 16.37 17.96 -29.13
N LEU A 358 15.68 17.49 -28.08
CA LEU A 358 16.04 16.24 -27.39
C LEU A 358 16.04 15.03 -28.34
N ARG A 359 15.17 15.04 -29.36
CA ARG A 359 15.12 14.00 -30.39
C ARG A 359 16.38 13.99 -31.25
N GLU A 360 16.82 15.15 -31.73
CA GLU A 360 18.06 15.27 -32.51
C GLU A 360 19.30 14.88 -31.69
N LEU A 361 19.32 15.24 -30.41
CA LEU A 361 20.38 14.86 -29.47
C LEU A 361 20.47 13.34 -29.30
N LEU A 362 19.33 12.68 -29.10
CA LEU A 362 19.26 11.22 -28.99
C LEU A 362 19.53 10.52 -30.32
N ASP A 363 19.06 11.04 -31.45
CA ASP A 363 19.35 10.45 -32.77
C ASP A 363 20.86 10.45 -33.06
N LYS A 364 21.59 11.50 -32.66
CA LYS A 364 23.06 11.52 -32.71
C LYS A 364 23.71 10.52 -31.75
N HIS A 365 23.13 10.31 -30.56
CA HIS A 365 23.60 9.27 -29.64
C HIS A 365 23.43 7.85 -30.23
N ARG A 366 22.31 7.62 -30.93
CA ARG A 366 21.93 6.34 -31.52
C ARG A 366 22.65 6.00 -32.82
N SER A 367 23.31 6.96 -33.47
CA SER A 367 24.11 6.68 -34.66
C SER A 367 25.40 5.92 -34.35
N LEU A 368 25.77 5.81 -33.06
CA LEU A 368 26.87 4.97 -32.60
C LEU A 368 26.48 3.48 -32.62
N ASP A 369 27.28 2.66 -33.28
CA ASP A 369 27.02 1.22 -33.43
C ASP A 369 26.87 0.50 -32.09
N SER A 370 27.59 0.94 -31.04
CA SER A 370 27.51 0.41 -29.68
C SER A 370 26.21 0.74 -28.95
N CYS A 371 25.53 1.83 -29.31
CA CYS A 371 24.31 2.32 -28.63
C CYS A 371 23.03 1.86 -29.36
N ARG A 372 23.07 1.76 -30.70
CA ARG A 372 21.90 1.48 -31.55
C ARG A 372 21.15 0.19 -31.21
N GLY A 373 21.87 -0.86 -30.81
CA GLY A 373 21.29 -2.18 -30.56
C GLY A 373 20.18 -2.15 -29.49
N CYS A 374 20.47 -1.55 -28.33
CA CYS A 374 19.53 -1.47 -27.22
C CYS A 374 18.47 -0.37 -27.44
N HIS A 375 18.91 0.78 -27.95
CA HIS A 375 18.05 1.95 -28.18
C HIS A 375 17.01 1.76 -29.30
N ARG A 376 17.13 0.72 -30.13
CA ARG A 376 16.08 0.36 -31.09
C ARG A 376 14.78 -0.06 -30.41
N ALA A 377 14.87 -0.71 -29.25
CA ALA A 377 13.71 -1.16 -28.49
C ALA A 377 13.26 -0.13 -27.45
N ILE A 378 14.21 0.56 -26.80
CA ILE A 378 13.94 1.48 -25.69
C ILE A 378 13.31 2.79 -26.17
N ASP A 379 13.89 3.42 -27.19
CA ASP A 379 13.53 4.80 -27.49
C ASP A 379 12.13 4.98 -28.09
N PRO A 380 11.61 4.09 -28.97
CA PRO A 380 10.26 4.28 -29.52
C PRO A 380 9.16 4.44 -28.47
N PRO A 381 9.00 3.53 -27.47
CA PRO A 381 8.01 3.73 -26.42
C PRO A 381 8.36 4.93 -25.53
N GLY A 382 9.64 5.20 -25.28
CA GLY A 382 10.09 6.37 -24.53
C GLY A 382 9.66 7.70 -25.15
N PHE A 383 9.92 7.86 -26.45
CA PHE A 383 9.53 9.03 -27.22
C PHE A 383 8.02 9.20 -27.34
N ALA A 384 7.25 8.11 -27.38
CA ALA A 384 5.80 8.19 -27.40
C ALA A 384 5.24 8.87 -26.13
N LEU A 385 5.96 8.78 -25.01
CA LEU A 385 5.57 9.41 -23.74
C LEU A 385 6.10 10.84 -23.57
N GLU A 386 6.94 11.34 -24.48
CA GLU A 386 7.49 12.70 -24.38
C GLU A 386 6.49 13.82 -24.66
N SER A 387 5.26 13.48 -25.08
CA SER A 387 4.13 14.42 -25.09
C SER A 387 3.60 14.71 -23.68
N PHE A 388 4.11 14.02 -22.65
CA PHE A 388 3.81 14.29 -21.25
C PHE A 388 5.01 14.88 -20.50
N ASN A 389 4.76 15.86 -19.66
CA ASN A 389 5.75 16.53 -18.82
C ASN A 389 6.12 15.67 -17.57
N PRO A 390 7.06 16.12 -16.72
CA PRO A 390 7.48 15.40 -15.50
C PRO A 390 6.39 15.15 -14.46
N ILE A 391 5.26 15.87 -14.52
CA ILE A 391 4.11 15.67 -13.63
C ILE A 391 2.94 14.97 -14.33
N GLY A 392 3.15 14.47 -15.55
CA GLY A 392 2.11 13.75 -16.31
C GLY A 392 1.08 14.62 -17.02
N GLY A 393 1.27 15.94 -17.03
CA GLY A 393 0.48 16.87 -17.82
C GLY A 393 0.87 16.78 -19.31
N TRP A 394 -0.11 16.94 -20.20
CA TRP A 394 0.18 17.04 -21.64
C TRP A 394 1.01 18.30 -21.92
N ARG A 395 1.98 18.19 -22.83
CA ARG A 395 2.81 19.31 -23.27
C ARG A 395 2.99 19.31 -24.78
N GLU A 396 2.99 20.50 -25.34
CA GLU A 396 3.47 20.76 -26.71
C GLU A 396 4.85 21.42 -26.73
N ARG A 397 5.25 22.02 -25.60
CA ARG A 397 6.51 22.75 -25.44
C ARG A 397 7.18 22.38 -24.12
N PHE A 398 8.50 22.46 -24.08
CA PHE A 398 9.29 22.25 -22.87
C PHE A 398 9.31 23.53 -22.03
N ARG A 399 9.16 23.40 -20.72
CA ARG A 399 9.32 24.53 -19.79
C ARG A 399 10.81 24.75 -19.51
N SER A 400 11.21 26.00 -19.38
CA SER A 400 12.59 26.43 -19.12
C SER A 400 12.57 27.64 -18.18
N LEU A 401 13.55 27.73 -17.28
CA LEU A 401 13.79 28.92 -16.46
C LEU A 401 14.65 29.97 -17.18
N GLY A 402 15.18 29.63 -18.36
CA GLY A 402 16.02 30.48 -19.19
C GLY A 402 15.25 31.22 -20.28
N GLU A 403 15.85 31.32 -21.46
CA GLU A 403 15.24 31.96 -22.62
C GLU A 403 14.08 31.13 -23.20
N GLY A 404 13.02 31.80 -23.62
CA GLY A 404 11.84 31.20 -24.21
C GLY A 404 10.66 32.17 -24.30
N ASP A 405 9.58 31.73 -24.94
CA ASP A 405 8.34 32.49 -24.94
C ASP A 405 7.75 32.50 -23.53
N ARG A 406 7.46 33.70 -23.01
CA ARG A 406 6.74 33.83 -21.75
C ARG A 406 5.31 33.34 -21.95
N VAL A 407 4.90 32.40 -21.11
CA VAL A 407 3.52 31.97 -21.01
C VAL A 407 2.89 32.83 -19.91
N GLU A 408 1.72 33.39 -20.13
CA GLU A 408 0.91 33.97 -19.05
C GLU A 408 -0.17 32.96 -18.69
N THR A 409 0.16 31.96 -17.87
CA THR A 409 -0.84 31.01 -17.36
C THR A 409 -1.19 31.36 -15.92
N LEU A 410 -2.48 31.31 -15.59
CA LEU A 410 -2.92 31.41 -14.20
C LEU A 410 -2.86 30.01 -13.57
N VAL A 411 -2.01 29.83 -12.58
CA VAL A 411 -2.00 28.63 -11.73
C VAL A 411 -2.38 29.07 -10.32
N ASN A 412 -3.42 28.45 -9.75
CA ASN A 412 -3.94 28.81 -8.42
C ASN A 412 -4.25 30.32 -8.25
N GLY A 413 -4.69 30.99 -9.32
CA GLY A 413 -5.00 32.41 -9.33
C GLY A 413 -3.79 33.36 -9.42
N GLY A 414 -2.56 32.84 -9.47
CA GLY A 414 -1.33 33.62 -9.72
C GLY A 414 -0.88 33.50 -11.17
N LYS A 415 -0.41 34.60 -11.78
CA LYS A 415 0.28 34.54 -13.09
C LYS A 415 1.63 33.85 -12.90
N VAL A 416 1.88 32.82 -13.69
CA VAL A 416 3.14 32.09 -13.79
C VAL A 416 3.78 32.36 -15.13
#